data_AF-A0A2N6CMB8-F1
#
_entry.id   AF-A0A2N6CMB8-F1
#
_cell.length_a   1.000
_cell.length_b   1.000
_cell.length_c   1.000
_cell.angle_alpha   90.00
_cell.angle_beta   90.00
_cell.angle_gamma   90.00
#
_symmetry.space_group_name_H-M   'P 1'
#
loop_
_entity.id
_entity.type
_entity.pdbx_description
1 polymer ?
#
loop_
_entity_poly.entity_id
_entity_poly.type
_entity_poly.pdbx_seq_one_letter_code
_entity_poly.pdbx_strand_id
1 'polypeptide(L)'
;MSPANTIDGTERGYIIPIGGAEEKLNNPEILDRFVDVCGGKAARIGIIPTASELEDTGRNYEKLFRKLGVMHAKVLHFVTREDCQSDDDLQYIEKCDGVFMTGGNQLRLSTTIGGTAIAQAIRRRNAEGMHVAGTSAGAAFMPEHMIAGGKEGSTPSPDMVNMAPGLGLTNSFIIDQHFRERDRLGRLLTALAYNPFAVGLGLDEDTAAFIKCGDELEVVGSGGITLIDPSDLKYSSMDKARRGEPVSLIGIKLHILVSGGRYEIASRDAFAE
;
A
#
# COMPACT_ATOMS: atom_id res chain seq x y z
N MET A 1 11.42 7.91 10.90
CA MET A 1 12.75 7.41 10.43
C MET A 1 12.71 7.53 8.92
N SER A 2 13.76 8.02 8.25
CA SER A 2 13.72 8.23 6.79
C SER A 2 13.35 6.95 6.04
N PRO A 3 12.67 7.03 4.88
CA PRO A 3 12.45 5.88 4.01
C PRO A 3 13.79 5.20 3.71
N ALA A 4 13.75 3.92 3.38
CA ALA A 4 14.96 3.14 3.17
C ALA A 4 15.89 3.88 2.18
N ASN A 5 17.11 4.19 2.62
CA ASN A 5 18.09 4.86 1.76
C ASN A 5 18.31 3.99 0.53
N THR A 6 18.16 4.57 -0.65
CA THR A 6 18.65 3.95 -1.89
C THR A 6 20.16 3.74 -1.73
N ILE A 7 20.62 2.52 -1.96
CA ILE A 7 22.06 2.25 -2.04
C ILE A 7 22.55 2.85 -3.37
N ASP A 8 23.70 3.54 -3.34
CA ASP A 8 24.26 4.19 -4.53
C ASP A 8 24.29 3.23 -5.73
N GLY A 9 23.59 3.61 -6.80
CA GLY A 9 23.53 2.86 -8.06
C GLY A 9 22.40 1.81 -8.18
N THR A 10 21.56 1.62 -7.18
CA THR A 10 20.37 0.74 -7.27
C THR A 10 19.07 1.49 -7.03
N GLU A 11 18.13 1.38 -7.97
CA GLU A 11 16.78 1.96 -7.84
C GLU A 11 15.89 1.11 -6.94
N ARG A 12 15.11 1.76 -6.07
CA ARG A 12 14.08 1.09 -5.25
C ARG A 12 13.05 0.41 -6.17
N GLY A 13 12.68 -0.82 -5.85
CA GLY A 13 11.60 -1.53 -6.55
C GLY A 13 10.23 -0.93 -6.28
N TYR A 14 9.26 -1.11 -7.18
CA TYR A 14 7.91 -0.58 -7.04
C TYR A 14 7.25 -0.87 -5.68
N ILE A 15 6.49 0.11 -5.19
CA ILE A 15 5.51 -0.04 -4.10
C ILE A 15 4.13 0.00 -4.76
N ILE A 16 3.37 -1.09 -4.64
CA ILE A 16 2.15 -1.31 -5.43
C ILE A 16 0.96 -1.57 -4.49
N PRO A 17 0.41 -0.52 -3.87
CA PRO A 17 -0.82 -0.65 -3.10
C PRO A 17 -2.03 -0.84 -4.04
N ILE A 18 -2.85 -1.83 -3.73
CA ILE A 18 -4.06 -2.20 -4.48
C ILE A 18 -5.27 -1.99 -3.57
N GLY A 19 -6.30 -1.32 -4.07
CA GLY A 19 -7.47 -0.91 -3.27
C GLY A 19 -8.35 -2.05 -2.77
N GLY A 20 -8.11 -3.29 -3.20
CA GLY A 20 -8.87 -4.47 -2.78
C GLY A 20 -9.75 -5.01 -3.91
N ALA A 21 -10.26 -6.23 -3.71
CA ALA A 21 -11.18 -6.90 -4.63
C ALA A 21 -10.75 -6.90 -6.11
N GLU A 22 -9.44 -6.97 -6.36
CA GLU A 22 -8.88 -6.95 -7.70
C GLU A 22 -9.32 -8.17 -8.54
N GLU A 23 -9.46 -7.96 -9.85
CA GLU A 23 -9.79 -9.01 -10.81
C GLU A 23 -8.66 -10.06 -10.88
N LYS A 24 -9.05 -11.34 -10.90
CA LYS A 24 -8.16 -12.50 -10.72
C LYS A 24 -8.33 -13.56 -11.80
N LEU A 25 -9.43 -13.53 -12.54
CA LEU A 25 -9.90 -14.65 -13.35
C LEU A 25 -9.84 -14.34 -14.85
N ASN A 26 -10.43 -13.23 -15.27
CA ASN A 26 -10.66 -12.95 -16.69
C ASN A 26 -9.59 -12.05 -17.29
N ASN A 27 -9.35 -10.89 -16.69
CA ASN A 27 -8.35 -9.91 -17.13
C ASN A 27 -7.64 -9.32 -15.89
N PRO A 28 -6.73 -10.08 -15.26
CA PRO A 28 -6.10 -9.68 -14.00
C PRO A 28 -4.97 -8.66 -14.21
N GLU A 29 -5.26 -7.53 -14.86
CA GLU A 29 -4.30 -6.53 -15.35
C GLU A 29 -3.28 -6.09 -14.29
N ILE A 30 -3.75 -5.83 -13.06
CA ILE A 30 -2.90 -5.41 -11.94
C ILE A 30 -1.89 -6.51 -11.58
N LEU A 31 -2.34 -7.77 -11.54
CA LEU A 31 -1.50 -8.90 -11.16
C LEU A 31 -0.56 -9.29 -12.29
N ASP A 32 -1.01 -9.22 -13.55
CA ASP A 32 -0.16 -9.40 -14.73
C ASP A 32 0.97 -8.37 -14.74
N ARG A 33 0.65 -7.08 -14.54
CA ARG A 33 1.66 -6.03 -14.47
C ARG A 33 2.62 -6.22 -13.30
N PHE A 34 2.15 -6.66 -12.13
CA PHE A 34 3.02 -7.02 -11.01
C PHE A 34 3.98 -8.15 -11.36
N VAL A 35 3.49 -9.22 -12.00
CA VAL A 35 4.33 -10.35 -12.45
C VAL A 35 5.35 -9.88 -13.49
N ASP A 36 4.95 -9.04 -14.44
CA ASP A 36 5.82 -8.53 -15.50
C ASP A 36 6.97 -7.71 -14.92
N VAL A 37 6.70 -6.77 -14.01
CA VAL A 37 7.77 -6.00 -13.36
C VAL A 37 8.70 -6.88 -12.52
N CYS A 38 8.20 -7.99 -11.95
CA CYS A 38 9.02 -8.95 -11.21
C CYS A 38 9.88 -9.87 -12.12
N GLY A 39 9.86 -9.70 -13.44
CA GLY A 39 10.62 -10.54 -14.38
C GLY A 39 9.81 -11.67 -15.03
N GLY A 40 8.49 -11.61 -14.96
CA GLY A 40 7.58 -12.53 -15.64
C GLY A 40 7.71 -13.97 -15.15
N LYS A 41 7.91 -14.91 -16.08
CA LYS A 41 7.94 -16.36 -15.75
C LYS A 41 9.06 -16.75 -14.79
N ALA A 42 10.21 -16.07 -14.85
CA ALA A 42 11.37 -16.37 -14.02
C ALA A 42 11.26 -15.79 -12.61
N ALA A 43 10.24 -14.94 -12.35
CA ALA A 43 10.05 -14.26 -11.09
C ALA A 43 9.98 -15.23 -9.91
N ARG A 44 10.58 -14.81 -8.79
CA ARG A 44 10.39 -15.40 -7.46
C ARG A 44 9.51 -14.50 -6.62
N ILE A 45 8.31 -14.99 -6.31
CA ILE A 45 7.27 -14.27 -5.57
C ILE A 45 7.04 -14.92 -4.20
N GLY A 46 7.24 -14.13 -3.14
CA GLY A 46 6.83 -14.46 -1.79
C GLY A 46 5.41 -13.96 -1.50
N ILE A 47 4.52 -14.84 -1.04
CA ILE A 47 3.12 -14.49 -0.76
C ILE A 47 2.93 -14.47 0.76
N ILE A 48 2.51 -13.35 1.31
CA ILE A 48 2.32 -13.16 2.76
C ILE A 48 0.82 -13.05 3.06
N PRO A 49 0.16 -14.13 3.51
CA PRO A 49 -1.28 -14.15 3.78
C PRO A 49 -1.65 -13.72 5.21
N THR A 50 -0.72 -13.19 5.99
CA THR A 50 -0.85 -12.91 7.44
C THR A 50 -2.06 -12.04 7.83
N ALA A 51 -2.51 -11.16 6.94
CA ALA A 51 -3.71 -10.35 7.17
C ALA A 51 -4.99 -11.19 7.22
N SER A 52 -5.04 -12.28 6.46
CA SER A 52 -6.26 -13.08 6.28
C SER A 52 -6.49 -14.03 7.45
N GLU A 53 -7.76 -14.26 7.75
CA GLU A 53 -8.20 -15.30 8.69
C GLU A 53 -8.53 -16.62 7.97
N LEU A 54 -8.64 -16.59 6.63
CA LEU A 54 -8.95 -17.75 5.82
C LEU A 54 -7.66 -18.50 5.45
N GLU A 55 -7.53 -19.74 5.92
CA GLU A 55 -6.33 -20.57 5.74
C GLU A 55 -5.92 -20.75 4.26
N ASP A 56 -6.89 -20.86 3.35
CA ASP A 56 -6.64 -21.10 1.94
C ASP A 56 -6.21 -19.86 1.14
N THR A 57 -6.22 -18.66 1.74
CA THR A 57 -5.89 -17.41 1.03
C THR A 57 -4.52 -17.48 0.37
N GLY A 58 -3.49 -17.91 1.12
CA GLY A 58 -2.13 -18.04 0.59
C GLY A 58 -2.05 -19.02 -0.58
N ARG A 59 -2.65 -20.20 -0.43
CA ARG A 59 -2.67 -21.23 -1.49
C ARG A 59 -3.42 -20.77 -2.74
N ASN A 60 -4.47 -19.97 -2.58
CA ASN A 60 -5.24 -19.42 -3.70
C ASN A 60 -4.40 -18.42 -4.50
N TYR A 61 -3.68 -17.50 -3.84
CA TYR A 61 -2.74 -16.61 -4.53
C TYR A 61 -1.56 -17.38 -5.13
N GLU A 62 -1.07 -18.43 -4.47
CA GLU A 62 -0.01 -19.27 -5.03
C GLU A 62 -0.47 -19.88 -6.36
N LYS A 63 -1.61 -20.57 -6.36
CA LYS A 63 -2.22 -21.13 -7.58
C LYS A 63 -2.44 -20.06 -8.65
N LEU A 64 -2.88 -18.87 -8.25
CA LEU A 64 -3.09 -17.75 -9.16
C LEU A 64 -1.78 -17.33 -9.83
N PHE A 65 -0.72 -17.02 -9.08
CA PHE A 65 0.57 -16.64 -9.67
C PHE A 65 1.18 -17.76 -10.53
N ARG A 66 0.99 -19.03 -10.15
CA ARG A 66 1.37 -20.17 -11.00
C ARG A 66 0.60 -20.17 -12.33
N LYS A 67 -0.70 -19.88 -12.31
CA LYS A 67 -1.54 -19.75 -13.51
C LYS A 67 -1.10 -18.58 -14.40
N LEU A 68 -0.62 -17.50 -13.80
CA LEU A 68 -0.01 -16.35 -14.50
C LEU A 68 1.42 -16.64 -15.02
N GLY A 69 1.94 -17.86 -14.82
CA GLY A 69 3.18 -18.33 -15.42
C GLY A 69 4.42 -18.21 -14.54
N VAL A 70 4.28 -17.79 -13.28
CA VAL A 70 5.39 -17.65 -12.32
C VAL A 70 5.93 -19.03 -11.93
N MET A 71 7.23 -19.27 -12.16
CA MET A 71 7.88 -20.55 -11.84
C MET A 71 8.25 -20.71 -10.36
N HIS A 72 8.29 -19.63 -9.59
CA HIS A 72 8.63 -19.68 -8.17
C HIS A 72 7.69 -18.81 -7.33
N ALA A 73 6.51 -19.32 -7.02
CA ALA A 73 5.63 -18.74 -6.00
C ALA A 73 5.70 -19.61 -4.74
N LYS A 74 5.89 -18.99 -3.56
CA LYS A 74 5.88 -19.65 -2.24
C LYS A 74 5.05 -18.84 -1.26
N VAL A 75 4.22 -19.52 -0.47
CA VAL A 75 3.52 -18.92 0.66
C VAL A 75 4.44 -18.84 1.87
N LEU A 76 4.55 -17.65 2.46
CA LEU A 76 5.31 -17.34 3.66
C LEU A 76 4.33 -17.16 4.83
N HIS A 77 4.13 -18.23 5.59
CA HIS A 77 3.08 -18.32 6.61
C HIS A 77 3.53 -17.74 7.96
N PHE A 78 3.45 -16.42 8.12
CA PHE A 78 3.66 -15.79 9.43
C PHE A 78 2.32 -15.64 10.17
N VAL A 79 2.00 -16.62 11.02
CA VAL A 79 0.78 -16.62 11.84
C VAL A 79 1.05 -15.93 13.18
N THR A 80 2.22 -16.18 13.74
CA THR A 80 2.72 -15.63 15.00
C THR A 80 4.01 -14.83 14.78
N ARG A 81 4.41 -14.02 15.76
CA ARG A 81 5.68 -13.30 15.72
C ARG A 81 6.90 -14.23 15.70
N GLU A 82 6.77 -15.43 16.27
CA GLU A 82 7.85 -16.43 16.31
C GLU A 82 8.16 -16.96 14.91
N ASP A 83 7.13 -17.13 14.07
CA ASP A 83 7.29 -17.57 12.68
C ASP A 83 8.19 -16.61 11.87
N CYS A 84 8.27 -15.34 12.28
CA CYS A 84 9.15 -14.34 11.66
C CYS A 84 10.65 -14.52 12.00
N GLN A 85 11.02 -15.55 12.77
CA GLN A 85 12.40 -15.95 13.03
C GLN A 85 12.89 -17.09 12.10
N SER A 86 12.05 -17.51 11.14
CA SER A 86 12.38 -18.55 10.17
C SER A 86 13.50 -18.11 9.22
N ASP A 87 14.68 -18.72 9.36
CA ASP A 87 15.83 -18.50 8.47
C ASP A 87 15.50 -18.88 7.02
N ASP A 88 14.70 -19.91 6.81
CA ASP A 88 14.30 -20.37 5.48
C ASP A 88 13.41 -19.35 4.76
N ASP A 89 12.49 -18.71 5.48
CA ASP A 89 11.62 -17.68 4.91
C ASP A 89 12.36 -16.37 4.70
N LEU A 90 13.28 -16.02 5.61
CA LEU A 90 14.18 -14.89 5.45
C LEU A 90 15.03 -15.08 4.19
N GLN A 91 15.72 -16.21 4.04
CA GLN A 91 16.52 -16.54 2.86
C GLN A 91 15.69 -16.59 1.57
N TYR A 92 14.41 -16.93 1.65
CA TYR A 92 13.52 -16.87 0.51
C TYR A 92 13.28 -15.42 0.09
N ILE A 93 12.94 -14.53 1.03
CA ILE A 93 12.76 -13.08 0.78
C ILE A 93 14.03 -12.44 0.22
N GLU A 94 15.21 -12.83 0.71
CA GLU A 94 16.49 -12.36 0.17
C GLU A 94 16.67 -12.62 -1.33
N LYS A 95 16.01 -13.64 -1.86
CA LYS A 95 16.09 -14.06 -3.26
C LYS A 95 14.84 -13.68 -4.07
N CYS A 96 13.83 -13.08 -3.44
CA CYS A 96 12.61 -12.68 -4.13
C CYS A 96 12.86 -11.50 -5.06
N ASP A 97 12.13 -11.52 -6.17
CA ASP A 97 11.96 -10.39 -7.09
C ASP A 97 10.72 -9.57 -6.69
N GLY A 98 9.73 -10.24 -6.08
CA GLY A 98 8.50 -9.63 -5.59
C GLY A 98 7.98 -10.23 -4.28
N VAL A 99 7.33 -9.40 -3.47
CA VAL A 99 6.50 -9.84 -2.34
C VAL A 99 5.07 -9.33 -2.53
N PHE A 100 4.08 -10.21 -2.32
CA PHE A 100 2.66 -9.88 -2.38
C PHE A 100 1.98 -10.10 -1.02
N MET A 101 1.46 -9.03 -0.42
CA MET A 101 0.73 -9.07 0.86
C MET A 101 -0.78 -9.09 0.63
N THR A 102 -1.46 -10.11 1.16
CA THR A 102 -2.90 -10.27 0.89
C THR A 102 -3.77 -9.36 1.76
N GLY A 103 -5.06 -9.30 1.42
CA GLY A 103 -6.07 -8.61 2.23
C GLY A 103 -6.45 -9.33 3.53
N GLY A 104 -7.26 -8.66 4.35
CA GLY A 104 -7.69 -9.11 5.67
C GLY A 104 -7.66 -7.98 6.69
N ASN A 105 -6.98 -8.18 7.83
CA ASN A 105 -6.79 -7.18 8.86
C ASN A 105 -5.34 -6.66 8.89
N GLN A 106 -5.14 -5.37 8.60
CA GLN A 106 -3.83 -4.73 8.55
C GLN A 106 -3.12 -4.65 9.92
N LEU A 107 -3.87 -4.67 11.03
CA LEU A 107 -3.27 -4.76 12.35
C LEU A 107 -2.61 -6.12 12.59
N ARG A 108 -3.12 -7.21 11.99
CA ARG A 108 -2.45 -8.52 12.06
C ARG A 108 -1.09 -8.46 11.37
N LEU A 109 -1.00 -7.84 10.19
CA LEU A 109 0.30 -7.60 9.53
C LEU A 109 1.24 -6.79 10.41
N SER A 110 0.79 -5.62 10.88
CA SER A 110 1.65 -4.71 11.66
C SER A 110 2.11 -5.32 13.00
N THR A 111 1.23 -5.99 13.73
CA THR A 111 1.57 -6.57 15.03
C THR A 111 2.32 -7.90 14.93
N THR A 112 2.17 -8.67 13.86
CA THR A 112 2.90 -9.93 13.65
C THR A 112 4.26 -9.68 12.99
N ILE A 113 4.30 -8.93 11.88
CA ILE A 113 5.51 -8.75 11.07
C ILE A 113 6.28 -7.50 11.48
N GLY A 114 5.61 -6.46 12.00
CA GLY A 114 6.26 -5.20 12.39
C GLY A 114 7.41 -5.40 13.37
N GLY A 115 8.54 -4.76 13.09
CA GLY A 115 9.75 -4.79 13.93
C GLY A 115 10.53 -6.12 13.90
N THR A 116 10.14 -7.11 13.09
CA THR A 116 10.87 -8.38 12.96
C THR A 116 11.96 -8.31 11.88
N ALA A 117 12.80 -9.35 11.79
CA ALA A 117 13.80 -9.51 10.73
C ALA A 117 13.14 -9.57 9.34
N ILE A 118 11.94 -10.18 9.23
CA ILE A 118 11.15 -10.21 7.99
C ILE A 118 10.78 -8.79 7.52
N ALA A 119 10.26 -7.93 8.41
CA ALA A 119 9.95 -6.54 8.04
C ALA A 119 11.21 -5.77 7.58
N GLN A 120 12.34 -5.98 8.27
CA GLN A 120 13.62 -5.36 7.91
C GLN A 120 14.10 -5.83 6.55
N ALA A 121 14.02 -7.13 6.27
CA ALA A 121 14.40 -7.72 4.99
C ALA A 121 13.52 -7.20 3.86
N ILE A 122 12.19 -7.15 4.02
CA ILE A 122 11.29 -6.62 2.98
C ILE A 122 11.63 -5.16 2.66
N ARG A 123 11.83 -4.30 3.68
CA ARG A 123 12.24 -2.90 3.45
C ARG A 123 13.57 -2.80 2.71
N ARG A 124 14.59 -3.53 3.18
CA ARG A 124 15.93 -3.48 2.59
C ARG A 124 15.91 -3.99 1.15
N ARG A 125 15.30 -5.15 0.91
CA ARG A 125 15.15 -5.74 -0.43
C ARG A 125 14.37 -4.82 -1.36
N ASN A 126 13.35 -4.11 -0.86
CA ASN A 126 12.65 -3.11 -1.67
C ASN A 126 13.58 -1.96 -2.08
N ALA A 127 14.39 -1.44 -1.17
CA ALA A 127 15.41 -0.44 -1.50
C ALA A 127 16.48 -0.94 -2.49
N GLU A 128 16.70 -2.25 -2.53
CA GLU A 128 17.61 -2.96 -3.46
C GLU A 128 16.92 -3.44 -4.76
N GLY A 129 15.68 -3.01 -5.04
CA GLY A 129 15.00 -3.28 -6.30
C GLY A 129 13.86 -4.30 -6.26
N MET A 130 13.68 -5.04 -5.16
CA MET A 130 12.55 -5.98 -5.03
C MET A 130 11.21 -5.23 -5.02
N HIS A 131 10.22 -5.71 -5.76
CA HIS A 131 8.89 -5.08 -5.80
C HIS A 131 8.03 -5.55 -4.63
N VAL A 132 7.20 -4.65 -4.10
CA VAL A 132 6.26 -4.99 -3.02
C VAL A 132 4.85 -4.57 -3.42
N ALA A 133 3.98 -5.55 -3.57
CA ALA A 133 2.57 -5.38 -3.86
C ALA A 133 1.71 -5.83 -2.68
N GLY A 134 0.49 -5.31 -2.60
CA GLY A 134 -0.42 -5.72 -1.56
C GLY A 134 -1.81 -5.15 -1.74
N THR A 135 -2.80 -5.99 -1.45
CA THR A 135 -4.22 -5.69 -1.68
C THR A 135 -4.96 -5.45 -0.37
N SER A 136 -5.82 -4.42 -0.34
CA SER A 136 -6.61 -4.04 0.83
C SER A 136 -5.72 -3.84 2.08
N ALA A 137 -5.80 -4.69 3.11
CA ALA A 137 -4.91 -4.62 4.28
C ALA A 137 -3.41 -4.59 3.93
N GLY A 138 -2.99 -5.31 2.88
CA GLY A 138 -1.61 -5.27 2.40
C GLY A 138 -1.20 -3.88 1.90
N ALA A 139 -2.08 -3.17 1.21
CA ALA A 139 -1.87 -1.79 0.75
C ALA A 139 -1.73 -0.82 1.93
N ALA A 140 -2.67 -0.90 2.88
CA ALA A 140 -2.68 -0.03 4.07
C ALA A 140 -1.42 -0.22 4.94
N PHE A 141 -0.83 -1.42 4.94
CA PHE A 141 0.37 -1.72 5.73
C PHE A 141 1.67 -1.18 5.12
N MET A 142 1.73 -0.82 3.83
CA MET A 142 2.97 -0.37 3.18
C MET A 142 3.60 0.92 3.74
N PRO A 143 2.85 2.03 3.92
CA PRO A 143 3.43 3.32 4.31
C PRO A 143 3.90 3.33 5.77
N GLU A 144 4.68 4.33 6.17
CA GLU A 144 5.11 4.52 7.57
C GLU A 144 3.89 4.80 8.48
N HIS A 145 2.96 5.63 8.00
CA HIS A 145 1.72 5.97 8.69
C HIS A 145 0.54 5.21 8.08
N MET A 146 0.07 4.18 8.79
CA MET A 146 -1.01 3.30 8.35
C MET A 146 -2.35 3.73 8.96
N ILE A 147 -3.40 3.77 8.13
CA ILE A 147 -4.79 3.81 8.60
C ILE A 147 -5.18 2.39 9.06
N ALA A 148 -5.23 2.18 10.37
CA ALA A 148 -5.60 0.89 10.99
C ALA A 148 -7.11 0.66 11.03
N GLY A 149 -7.91 1.70 10.85
CA GLY A 149 -9.35 1.66 10.87
C GLY A 149 -9.93 3.06 11.03
N GLY A 150 -11.25 3.17 11.04
CA GLY A 150 -11.92 4.46 11.13
C GLY A 150 -13.37 4.39 10.68
N LYS A 151 -14.09 5.48 10.88
CA LYS A 151 -15.49 5.64 10.48
C LYS A 151 -15.56 6.01 8.99
N GLU A 152 -16.67 5.63 8.37
CA GLU A 152 -17.05 6.05 7.01
C GLU A 152 -17.73 7.43 7.07
N GLY A 153 -17.75 8.14 5.95
CA GLY A 153 -18.28 9.48 5.81
C GLY A 153 -17.34 10.43 5.07
N SER A 154 -17.91 11.51 4.53
CA SER A 154 -17.17 12.53 3.78
C SER A 154 -16.62 13.68 4.62
N THR A 155 -17.24 14.00 5.77
CA THR A 155 -16.81 15.11 6.62
C THR A 155 -15.79 14.65 7.67
N PRO A 156 -14.55 15.19 7.70
CA PRO A 156 -13.54 14.78 8.68
C PRO A 156 -13.89 15.19 10.11
N SER A 157 -13.61 14.31 11.08
CA SER A 157 -13.63 14.59 12.52
C SER A 157 -12.38 14.01 13.21
N PRO A 158 -11.96 14.50 14.39
CA PRO A 158 -10.74 14.02 15.07
C PRO A 158 -10.76 12.52 15.42
N ASP A 159 -11.93 11.94 15.62
CA ASP A 159 -12.14 10.54 16.00
C ASP A 159 -12.48 9.63 14.80
N MET A 160 -12.33 10.13 13.57
CA MET A 160 -12.72 9.42 12.37
C MET A 160 -11.69 8.38 11.92
N VAL A 161 -10.43 8.51 12.34
CA VAL A 161 -9.33 7.63 11.92
C VAL A 161 -8.53 7.12 13.11
N ASN A 162 -8.16 5.84 13.05
CA ASN A 162 -7.19 5.23 13.95
C ASN A 162 -5.90 5.00 13.16
N MET A 163 -4.82 5.68 13.57
CA MET A 163 -3.50 5.52 12.95
C MET A 163 -2.68 4.49 13.71
N ALA A 164 -1.85 3.74 12.99
CA ALA A 164 -0.83 2.87 13.55
C ALA A 164 0.43 2.90 12.68
N PRO A 165 1.58 2.43 13.17
CA PRO A 165 2.76 2.24 12.33
C PRO A 165 2.52 1.17 11.27
N GLY A 166 2.88 1.46 10.03
CA GLY A 166 2.97 0.46 8.97
C GLY A 166 4.38 -0.08 8.79
N LEU A 167 4.66 -0.64 7.61
CA LEU A 167 5.93 -1.28 7.27
C LEU A 167 7.04 -0.27 7.03
N GLY A 168 6.70 0.93 6.54
CA GLY A 168 7.63 2.02 6.29
C GLY A 168 8.38 1.92 4.96
N LEU A 169 7.70 1.51 3.89
CA LEU A 169 8.28 1.50 2.54
C LEU A 169 8.31 2.92 1.93
N THR A 170 7.36 3.76 2.32
CA THR A 170 7.29 5.18 1.93
C THR A 170 6.72 5.98 3.10
N ASN A 171 7.13 7.23 3.24
CA ASN A 171 6.53 8.21 4.14
C ASN A 171 5.88 9.37 3.38
N SER A 172 5.94 9.34 2.05
CA SER A 172 5.39 10.36 1.16
C SER A 172 3.88 10.21 0.98
N PHE A 173 3.34 9.01 1.24
CA PHE A 173 1.93 8.68 1.05
C PHE A 173 1.27 8.15 2.33
N ILE A 174 0.00 8.50 2.53
CA ILE A 174 -0.94 7.81 3.42
C ILE A 174 -1.96 7.11 2.53
N ILE A 175 -2.10 5.80 2.69
CA ILE A 175 -2.93 4.97 1.80
C ILE A 175 -4.20 4.53 2.51
N ASP A 176 -5.32 4.69 1.81
CA ASP A 176 -6.59 4.08 2.11
C ASP A 176 -7.11 3.28 0.90
N GLN A 177 -7.95 2.30 1.16
CA GLN A 177 -8.37 1.24 0.23
C GLN A 177 -9.89 1.04 0.32
N HIS A 178 -10.50 0.31 -0.62
CA HIS A 178 -11.96 0.23 -0.80
C HIS A 178 -12.61 1.62 -0.71
N PHE A 179 -11.98 2.62 -1.32
CA PHE A 179 -12.08 4.01 -0.89
C PHE A 179 -13.45 4.61 -1.18
N ARG A 180 -13.86 4.66 -2.45
CA ARG A 180 -15.20 5.09 -2.85
C ARG A 180 -16.28 4.13 -2.36
N GLU A 181 -16.01 2.83 -2.38
CA GLU A 181 -16.97 1.79 -2.00
C GLU A 181 -17.44 1.88 -0.54
N ARG A 182 -16.63 2.52 0.32
CA ARG A 182 -16.89 2.64 1.76
C ARG A 182 -16.88 4.09 2.26
N ASP A 183 -17.05 5.06 1.37
CA ASP A 183 -17.10 6.50 1.68
C ASP A 183 -15.97 6.96 2.64
N ARG A 184 -14.72 6.71 2.25
CA ARG A 184 -13.55 6.88 3.15
C ARG A 184 -12.85 8.23 3.03
N LEU A 185 -13.46 9.21 2.37
CA LEU A 185 -12.87 10.53 2.17
C LEU A 185 -12.60 11.26 3.48
N GLY A 186 -13.58 11.30 4.38
CA GLY A 186 -13.47 12.04 5.64
C GLY A 186 -12.33 11.52 6.51
N ARG A 187 -12.18 10.20 6.64
CA ARG A 187 -11.10 9.63 7.48
C ARG A 187 -9.70 9.81 6.86
N LEU A 188 -9.57 9.80 5.54
CA LEU A 188 -8.30 10.11 4.88
C LEU A 188 -7.94 11.60 5.07
N LEU A 189 -8.91 12.52 4.93
CA LEU A 189 -8.74 13.93 5.26
C LEU A 189 -8.35 14.14 6.73
N THR A 190 -8.98 13.42 7.66
CA THR A 190 -8.58 13.42 9.08
C THR A 190 -7.13 12.98 9.26
N ALA A 191 -6.69 11.92 8.56
CA ALA A 191 -5.31 11.44 8.65
C ALA A 191 -4.29 12.49 8.16
N LEU A 192 -4.61 13.18 7.06
CA LEU A 192 -3.77 14.25 6.49
C LEU A 192 -3.78 15.51 7.34
N ALA A 193 -4.88 15.81 8.03
CA ALA A 193 -4.94 16.93 8.96
C ALA A 193 -3.96 16.76 10.14
N TYR A 194 -3.64 15.52 10.52
CA TYR A 194 -2.56 15.20 11.47
C TYR A 194 -1.16 15.16 10.83
N ASN A 195 -1.06 14.94 9.52
CA ASN A 195 0.19 14.71 8.79
C ASN A 195 0.22 15.48 7.45
N PRO A 196 0.28 16.82 7.45
CA PRO A 196 0.15 17.63 6.24
C PRO A 196 1.36 17.56 5.28
N PHE A 197 2.38 16.77 5.60
CA PHE A 197 3.52 16.51 4.71
C PHE A 197 3.20 15.47 3.63
N ALA A 198 2.41 14.46 3.98
CA ALA A 198 2.12 13.32 3.11
C ALA A 198 1.00 13.65 2.09
N VAL A 199 0.96 12.89 1.00
CA VAL A 199 -0.15 12.87 0.04
C VAL A 199 -1.09 11.72 0.41
N GLY A 200 -2.40 11.97 0.42
CA GLY A 200 -3.39 10.90 0.61
C GLY A 200 -3.67 10.18 -0.70
N LEU A 201 -3.67 8.84 -0.66
CA LEU A 201 -4.11 7.96 -1.75
C LEU A 201 -5.36 7.22 -1.31
N GLY A 202 -6.51 7.57 -1.88
CA GLY A 202 -7.74 6.79 -1.78
C GLY A 202 -7.87 5.86 -2.98
N LEU A 203 -7.64 4.57 -2.77
CA LEU A 203 -7.68 3.53 -3.82
C LEU A 203 -9.06 2.87 -3.86
N ASP A 204 -9.74 2.96 -5.00
CA ASP A 204 -10.95 2.20 -5.26
C ASP A 204 -10.63 0.70 -5.43
N GLU A 205 -11.66 -0.14 -5.33
CA GLU A 205 -11.54 -1.56 -5.67
C GLU A 205 -11.00 -1.75 -7.10
N ASP A 206 -10.30 -2.87 -7.32
CA ASP A 206 -9.68 -3.23 -8.60
C ASP A 206 -8.84 -2.09 -9.23
N THR A 207 -8.14 -1.35 -8.37
CA THR A 207 -7.27 -0.22 -8.76
C THR A 207 -5.97 -0.24 -7.97
N ALA A 208 -4.85 0.04 -8.62
CA ALA A 208 -3.52 0.06 -8.02
C ALA A 208 -2.74 1.32 -8.41
N ALA A 209 -1.93 1.81 -7.48
CA ALA A 209 -0.87 2.77 -7.79
C ALA A 209 0.45 2.03 -7.98
N PHE A 210 1.08 2.14 -9.14
CA PHE A 210 2.45 1.66 -9.34
C PHE A 210 3.43 2.77 -9.02
N ILE A 211 3.98 2.76 -7.79
CA ILE A 211 4.85 3.84 -7.29
C ILE A 211 6.32 3.44 -7.48
N LYS A 212 6.97 4.02 -8.50
CA LYS A 212 8.40 3.77 -8.79
C LYS A 212 9.33 4.59 -7.91
N CYS A 213 10.63 4.33 -8.01
CA CYS A 213 11.66 5.16 -7.38
C CYS A 213 11.49 6.64 -7.79
N GLY A 214 11.63 7.56 -6.82
CA GLY A 214 11.31 8.98 -7.02
C GLY A 214 9.86 9.37 -6.72
N ASP A 215 9.03 8.42 -6.28
CA ASP A 215 7.63 8.62 -5.86
C ASP A 215 6.73 9.21 -6.97
N GLU A 216 7.01 8.86 -8.22
CA GLU A 216 6.04 8.97 -9.31
C GLU A 216 5.15 7.72 -9.30
N LEU A 217 3.84 7.96 -9.38
CA LEU A 217 2.82 6.91 -9.44
C LEU A 217 2.13 6.90 -10.79
N GLU A 218 1.78 5.71 -11.25
CA GLU A 218 0.89 5.47 -12.39
C GLU A 218 -0.31 4.63 -11.93
N VAL A 219 -1.51 4.98 -12.41
CA VAL A 219 -2.74 4.24 -12.10
C VAL A 219 -2.92 3.05 -13.04
N VAL A 220 -3.29 1.91 -12.48
CA VAL A 220 -3.60 0.67 -13.21
C VAL A 220 -4.85 0.02 -12.62
N GLY A 221 -5.72 -0.51 -13.49
CA GLY A 221 -6.98 -1.14 -13.08
C GLY A 221 -8.21 -0.38 -13.56
N SER A 222 -9.38 -0.76 -13.03
CA SER A 222 -10.68 -0.35 -13.58
C SER A 222 -11.34 0.84 -12.86
N GLY A 223 -10.93 1.15 -11.64
CA GLY A 223 -11.44 2.26 -10.84
C GLY A 223 -10.58 3.52 -10.91
N GLY A 224 -10.59 4.29 -9.81
CA GLY A 224 -9.85 5.55 -9.70
C GLY A 224 -9.01 5.64 -8.43
N ILE A 225 -8.03 6.54 -8.46
CA ILE A 225 -7.24 6.96 -7.31
C ILE A 225 -7.60 8.40 -6.98
N THR A 226 -8.18 8.62 -5.80
CA THR A 226 -8.38 9.97 -5.25
C THR A 226 -7.09 10.40 -4.56
N LEU A 227 -6.42 11.37 -5.15
CA LEU A 227 -5.22 12.01 -4.63
C LEU A 227 -5.61 13.25 -3.85
N ILE A 228 -5.14 13.34 -2.60
CA ILE A 228 -5.36 14.50 -1.74
C ILE A 228 -4.01 15.08 -1.36
N ASP A 229 -3.72 16.27 -1.90
CA ASP A 229 -2.47 16.98 -1.63
C ASP A 229 -2.71 18.18 -0.70
N PRO A 230 -2.25 18.09 0.57
CA PRO A 230 -2.35 19.18 1.53
C PRO A 230 -1.19 20.18 1.47
N SER A 231 -0.32 20.14 0.43
CA SER A 231 0.85 21.03 0.31
C SER A 231 0.53 22.53 0.42
N ASP A 232 -0.63 22.96 -0.08
CA ASP A 232 -1.12 24.34 -0.03
C ASP A 232 -2.17 24.58 1.08
N LEU A 233 -2.23 23.71 2.10
CA LEU A 233 -3.17 23.83 3.21
C LEU A 233 -2.96 25.16 3.96
N LYS A 234 -3.96 26.04 3.86
CA LYS A 234 -3.96 27.38 4.46
C LYS A 234 -4.49 27.39 5.88
N TYR A 235 -5.38 26.47 6.20
CA TYR A 235 -6.03 26.40 7.51
C TYR A 235 -6.51 24.98 7.83
N SER A 236 -6.32 24.58 9.08
CA SER A 236 -6.91 23.40 9.69
C SER A 236 -7.46 23.75 11.07
N SER A 237 -8.68 23.33 11.39
CA SER A 237 -9.24 23.46 12.74
C SER A 237 -8.97 22.24 13.63
N MET A 238 -8.13 21.31 13.19
CA MET A 238 -7.91 20.01 13.83
C MET A 238 -7.37 20.11 15.26
N ASP A 239 -6.55 21.12 15.55
CA ASP A 239 -5.98 21.38 16.87
C ASP A 239 -7.02 21.84 17.91
N LYS A 240 -8.15 22.38 17.45
CA LYS A 240 -9.22 22.96 18.28
C LYS A 240 -10.48 22.10 18.32
N ALA A 241 -10.69 21.27 17.30
CA ALA A 241 -11.89 20.45 17.17
C ALA A 241 -11.95 19.37 18.26
N ARG A 242 -13.14 19.15 18.83
CA ARG A 242 -13.40 18.06 19.76
C ARG A 242 -13.87 16.81 19.01
N ARG A 243 -13.86 15.67 19.69
CA ARG A 243 -14.38 14.41 19.11
C ARG A 243 -15.83 14.60 18.63
N GLY A 244 -16.13 14.12 17.43
CA GLY A 244 -17.43 14.28 16.78
C GLY A 244 -17.69 15.66 16.16
N GLU A 245 -16.87 16.68 16.41
CA GLU A 245 -16.99 17.97 15.72
C GLU A 245 -16.35 17.89 14.32
N PRO A 246 -16.94 18.57 13.31
CA PRO A 246 -16.36 18.63 11.98
C PRO A 246 -15.06 19.44 11.98
N VAL A 247 -14.11 19.01 11.15
CA VAL A 247 -12.83 19.69 10.92
C VAL A 247 -12.91 20.51 9.63
N SER A 248 -12.55 21.78 9.71
CA SER A 248 -12.38 22.65 8.54
C SER A 248 -10.97 22.49 8.00
N LEU A 249 -10.86 22.24 6.70
CA LEU A 249 -9.59 22.23 5.95
C LEU A 249 -9.74 23.14 4.73
N ILE A 250 -8.83 24.10 4.56
CA ILE A 250 -8.89 25.09 3.47
C ILE A 250 -7.60 25.04 2.67
N GLY A 251 -7.70 24.93 1.34
CA GLY A 251 -6.55 24.91 0.44
C GLY A 251 -6.03 23.50 0.11
N ILE A 252 -6.88 22.48 0.22
CA ILE A 252 -6.55 21.13 -0.22
C ILE A 252 -6.71 21.01 -1.74
N LYS A 253 -5.74 20.41 -2.41
CA LYS A 253 -5.86 19.98 -3.81
C LYS A 253 -6.37 18.55 -3.87
N LEU A 254 -7.32 18.30 -4.77
CA LEU A 254 -7.86 16.99 -5.03
C LEU A 254 -7.72 16.67 -6.52
N HIS A 255 -7.16 15.51 -6.81
CA HIS A 255 -7.13 14.94 -8.15
C HIS A 255 -7.82 13.57 -8.11
N ILE A 256 -8.48 13.21 -9.21
CA ILE A 256 -8.99 11.86 -9.42
C ILE A 256 -8.32 11.36 -10.68
N LEU A 257 -7.51 10.32 -10.55
CA LEU A 257 -6.81 9.70 -11.67
C LEU A 257 -7.41 8.33 -11.96
N VAL A 258 -7.54 8.01 -13.24
CA VAL A 258 -7.95 6.69 -13.74
C VAL A 258 -6.76 6.03 -14.43
N SER A 259 -6.91 4.79 -14.91
CA SER A 259 -5.85 4.03 -15.59
C SER A 259 -5.04 4.89 -16.58
N GLY A 260 -3.72 4.76 -16.56
CA GLY A 260 -2.78 5.56 -17.36
C GLY A 260 -2.45 6.95 -16.78
N GLY A 261 -3.28 7.48 -15.87
CA GLY A 261 -3.01 8.74 -15.17
C GLY A 261 -1.76 8.65 -14.29
N ARG A 262 -1.03 9.76 -14.16
CA ARG A 262 0.22 9.83 -13.39
C ARG A 262 0.23 10.98 -12.40
N TYR A 263 0.98 10.83 -11.31
CA TYR A 263 1.24 11.90 -10.35
C TYR A 263 2.68 11.84 -9.86
N GLU A 264 3.34 12.98 -9.82
CA GLU A 264 4.75 13.11 -9.42
C GLU A 264 4.84 13.86 -8.08
N ILE A 265 5.40 13.24 -7.04
CA ILE A 265 5.51 13.90 -5.73
C ILE A 265 6.46 15.10 -5.72
N ALA A 266 7.52 15.06 -6.53
CA ALA A 266 8.52 16.13 -6.57
C ALA A 266 7.95 17.45 -7.10
N SER A 267 7.16 17.40 -8.18
CA SER A 267 6.48 18.54 -8.79
C SER A 267 5.10 18.81 -8.18
N ARG A 268 4.48 17.80 -7.55
CA ARG A 268 3.08 17.80 -7.10
C ARG A 268 2.07 17.95 -8.25
N ASP A 269 2.47 17.57 -9.45
CA ASP A 269 1.64 17.67 -10.66
C ASP A 269 0.96 16.34 -10.99
N ALA A 270 -0.25 16.45 -11.54
CA ALA A 270 -1.05 15.34 -12.04
C ALA A 270 -1.13 15.40 -13.57
N PHE A 271 -0.96 14.25 -14.22
CA PHE A 271 -0.97 14.11 -15.67
C PHE A 271 -2.07 13.13 -16.08
N ALA A 272 -2.81 13.49 -17.12
CA ALA A 272 -3.71 12.57 -17.80
C ALA A 272 -2.92 11.63 -18.73
N GLU A 273 -3.57 10.55 -19.16
CA GLU A 273 -3.09 9.62 -20.20
C GLU A 273 -2.75 10.34 -21.52
#